data_AF-A0A955TLB6-F1
#
_entry.id   AF-A0A955TLB6-F1
#
_cell.length_a   1.000
_cell.length_b   1.000
_cell.length_c   1.000
_cell.angle_alpha   90.00
_cell.angle_beta   90.00
_cell.angle_gamma   90.00
#
_symmetry.space_group_name_H-M   'P 1'
#
loop_
_entity.id
_entity.type
_entity.pdbx_description
1 polymer ?
#
loop_
_entity_poly.entity_id
_entity_poly.type
_entity_poly.pdbx_seq_one_letter_code
_entity_poly.pdbx_strand_id
1 'polypeptide(L)'
;MNRMRQIRLAMSSLMALSVLVCALAMSHAQDSPGILLTEDEFERQAVTELDGCRVSLERRKKEAHLLHFRHDCRQPLEEKLALLKKLLETLVPDLDDRKALRTLFVGRLAVTFPELAQRVALAASQHQDWDYKRAWKESGYSNRFFLQLISEQGIFPELQDMLATLGFEVQVASVEKILMAKPKNIPFGPWLLEHGADPITKLPFDALTWFHLESMPENSLITPSEK
;
A
#
# COMPACT_ATOMS: atom_id res chain seq x y z
N MET A 1 -69.38 -29.73 43.26
CA MET A 1 -69.70 -28.47 42.56
C MET A 1 -68.85 -28.37 41.30
N ASN A 2 -69.52 -28.24 40.14
CA ASN A 2 -69.06 -27.84 38.80
C ASN A 2 -67.93 -28.65 38.12
N ARG A 3 -68.25 -29.47 37.10
CA ARG A 3 -68.47 -29.11 35.65
C ARG A 3 -67.13 -28.75 34.99
N MET A 4 -66.71 -29.19 33.80
CA MET A 4 -67.30 -29.78 32.59
C MET A 4 -66.08 -30.04 31.65
N ARG A 5 -66.00 -31.13 30.86
CA ARG A 5 -66.22 -31.18 29.37
C ARG A 5 -65.42 -30.11 28.59
N GLN A 6 -64.64 -30.34 27.53
CA GLN A 6 -64.74 -31.15 26.28
C GLN A 6 -63.38 -31.01 25.55
N ILE A 7 -62.78 -31.98 24.86
CA ILE A 7 -63.12 -32.63 23.57
C ILE A 7 -63.10 -31.67 22.34
N ARG A 8 -62.09 -31.92 21.47
CA ARG A 8 -62.05 -31.90 19.99
C ARG A 8 -61.79 -30.63 19.16
N LEU A 9 -61.01 -30.91 18.09
CA LEU A 9 -61.01 -30.36 16.71
C LEU A 9 -60.49 -28.91 16.58
N ALA A 10 -59.85 -28.47 15.50
CA ALA A 10 -59.20 -29.05 14.33
C ALA A 10 -58.66 -27.83 13.54
N MET A 11 -57.62 -28.06 12.72
CA MET A 11 -57.44 -27.51 11.38
C MET A 11 -57.51 -25.99 11.12
N SER A 12 -56.48 -25.56 10.38
CA SER A 12 -56.54 -24.65 9.23
C SER A 12 -56.21 -23.17 9.43
N SER A 13 -54.99 -22.85 8.97
CA SER A 13 -54.73 -21.98 7.82
C SER A 13 -54.61 -20.46 8.01
N LEU A 14 -53.67 -19.96 7.19
CA LEU A 14 -53.56 -18.63 6.56
C LEU A 14 -52.63 -17.60 7.21
N MET A 15 -51.47 -17.50 6.55
CA MET A 15 -50.89 -16.30 5.96
C MET A 15 -50.69 -15.07 6.84
N ALA A 16 -49.42 -14.79 7.14
CA ALA A 16 -48.95 -13.43 7.29
C ALA A 16 -47.70 -13.24 6.41
N LEU A 17 -47.94 -12.54 5.29
CA LEU A 17 -47.01 -11.76 4.49
C LEU A 17 -45.68 -11.48 5.19
N SER A 18 -44.63 -12.21 4.82
CA SER A 18 -43.26 -11.76 5.05
C SER A 18 -42.91 -10.84 3.89
N VAL A 19 -42.94 -9.53 4.17
CA VAL A 19 -42.52 -8.47 3.26
C VAL A 19 -41.05 -8.72 2.92
N LEU A 20 -40.82 -9.30 1.75
CA LEU A 20 -39.51 -9.37 1.13
C LEU A 20 -39.12 -7.95 0.73
N VAL A 21 -38.45 -7.23 1.63
CA VAL A 21 -37.73 -6.01 1.26
C VAL A 21 -36.58 -6.47 0.38
N CYS A 22 -36.81 -6.48 -0.93
CA CYS A 22 -35.74 -6.42 -1.92
C CYS A 22 -34.99 -5.11 -1.68
N ALA A 23 -34.00 -5.15 -0.79
CA ALA A 23 -32.91 -4.22 -0.85
C ALA A 23 -32.28 -4.42 -2.23
N LEU A 24 -32.63 -3.52 -3.16
CA LEU A 24 -31.87 -3.29 -4.37
C LEU A 24 -30.45 -2.97 -3.92
N ALA A 25 -29.63 -4.01 -3.82
CA ALA A 25 -28.20 -3.88 -3.95
C ALA A 25 -28.01 -3.29 -5.35
N MET A 26 -27.90 -1.97 -5.43
CA MET A 26 -27.28 -1.30 -6.55
C MET A 26 -25.83 -1.78 -6.54
N SER A 27 -25.64 -2.97 -7.11
CA SER A 27 -24.35 -3.44 -7.57
C SER A 27 -23.92 -2.40 -8.58
N HIS A 28 -23.21 -1.39 -8.11
CA HIS A 28 -22.27 -0.69 -8.95
C HIS A 28 -21.34 -1.80 -9.41
N ALA A 29 -21.63 -2.36 -10.59
CA ALA A 29 -20.63 -3.03 -11.38
C ALA A 29 -19.58 -1.95 -11.63
N GLN A 30 -18.67 -1.84 -10.68
CA GLN A 30 -17.53 -0.95 -10.74
C GLN A 30 -16.68 -1.60 -11.83
N ASP A 31 -16.92 -1.16 -13.07
CA ASP A 31 -16.03 -1.42 -14.18
C ASP A 31 -14.64 -1.10 -13.63
N SER A 32 -13.83 -2.15 -13.48
CA SER A 32 -12.49 -1.97 -12.93
C SER A 32 -11.83 -0.90 -13.79
N PRO A 33 -11.36 0.20 -13.20
CA PRO A 33 -10.90 1.35 -13.96
C PRO A 33 -9.83 0.85 -14.93
N GLY A 34 -10.09 1.05 -16.22
CA GLY A 34 -9.25 0.52 -17.29
C GLY A 34 -7.83 1.06 -17.12
N ILE A 35 -6.83 0.19 -17.31
CA ILE A 35 -5.43 0.63 -17.40
C ILE A 35 -5.13 0.90 -18.87
N LEU A 36 -4.76 2.14 -19.17
CA LEU A 36 -4.34 2.57 -20.49
C LEU A 36 -2.81 2.46 -20.57
N LEU A 37 -2.34 1.67 -21.53
CA LEU A 37 -0.93 1.64 -21.89
C LEU A 37 -0.69 2.69 -22.97
N THR A 38 0.23 3.62 -22.72
CA THR A 38 0.67 4.61 -23.70
C THR A 38 2.18 4.55 -23.86
N GLU A 39 2.66 4.86 -25.05
CA GLU A 39 4.08 4.88 -25.39
C GLU A 39 4.35 6.05 -26.35
N ASP A 40 5.43 6.78 -26.09
CA ASP A 40 5.98 7.78 -26.99
C ASP A 40 7.48 7.53 -27.26
N GLU A 41 8.16 8.51 -27.87
CA GLU A 41 9.58 8.39 -28.19
C GLU A 41 10.52 8.39 -26.97
N PHE A 42 10.04 8.79 -25.79
CA PHE A 42 10.82 8.95 -24.56
C PHE A 42 10.42 7.97 -23.46
N GLU A 43 9.15 7.59 -23.36
CA GLU A 43 8.63 6.81 -22.26
C GLU A 43 7.50 5.85 -22.64
N ARG A 44 7.35 4.81 -21.81
CA ARG A 44 6.21 3.90 -21.79
C ARG A 44 5.56 4.04 -20.42
N GLN A 45 4.24 4.18 -20.37
CA GLN A 45 3.50 4.36 -19.12
C GLN A 45 2.19 3.56 -19.11
N ALA A 46 1.90 2.94 -17.98
CA ALA A 46 0.59 2.40 -17.66
C ALA A 46 -0.12 3.42 -16.76
N VAL A 47 -1.33 3.82 -17.13
CA VAL A 47 -2.06 4.92 -16.49
C VAL A 47 -3.49 4.47 -16.20
N THR A 48 -4.03 4.87 -15.06
CA THR A 48 -5.45 4.75 -14.75
C THR A 48 -5.94 5.98 -13.99
N GLU A 49 -7.26 6.13 -13.88
CA GLU A 49 -7.90 7.21 -13.14
C GLU A 49 -8.86 6.62 -12.11
N LEU A 50 -8.73 7.06 -10.87
CA LEU A 50 -9.52 6.63 -9.73
C LEU A 50 -10.19 7.86 -9.12
N ASP A 51 -11.52 7.99 -9.27
CA ASP A 51 -12.29 9.10 -8.71
C ASP A 51 -11.70 10.49 -9.03
N GLY A 52 -11.25 10.69 -10.27
CA GLY A 52 -10.62 11.94 -10.72
C GLY A 52 -9.14 12.08 -10.34
N CYS A 53 -8.53 11.05 -9.74
CA CYS A 53 -7.12 11.01 -9.39
C CYS A 53 -6.33 10.10 -10.34
N ARG A 54 -5.29 10.67 -10.97
CA ARG A 54 -4.44 9.95 -11.91
C ARG A 54 -3.40 9.10 -11.17
N VAL A 55 -3.30 7.83 -11.53
CA VAL A 55 -2.22 6.93 -11.10
C VAL A 55 -1.41 6.50 -12.33
N SER A 56 -0.09 6.56 -12.25
CA SER A 56 0.79 6.11 -13.33
C SER A 56 1.97 5.28 -12.83
N LEU A 57 2.39 4.33 -13.67
CA LEU A 57 3.70 3.69 -13.61
C LEU A 57 4.43 4.00 -14.91
N GLU A 58 5.61 4.60 -14.79
CA GLU A 58 6.34 5.18 -15.92
C GLU A 58 7.72 4.52 -16.05
N ARG A 59 8.11 4.19 -17.29
CA ARG A 59 9.42 3.65 -17.64
C ARG A 59 10.01 4.47 -18.79
N ARG A 60 11.10 5.20 -18.52
CA ARG A 60 11.78 6.01 -19.53
C ARG A 60 12.76 5.17 -20.34
N LYS A 61 12.83 5.40 -21.65
CA LYS A 61 13.73 4.64 -22.55
C LYS A 61 15.21 4.82 -22.20
N LYS A 62 15.62 6.03 -21.74
CA LYS A 62 17.00 6.31 -21.29
C LYS A 62 17.36 5.67 -19.94
N GLU A 63 16.35 5.31 -19.15
CA GLU A 63 16.49 4.76 -17.79
C GLU A 63 15.68 3.46 -17.69
N ALA A 64 15.84 2.56 -18.67
CA ALA A 64 14.98 1.39 -18.84
C ALA A 64 14.97 0.40 -17.65
N HIS A 65 15.90 0.56 -16.70
CA HIS A 65 15.99 -0.22 -15.46
C HIS A 65 15.21 0.40 -14.28
N LEU A 66 14.66 1.60 -14.45
CA LEU A 66 13.97 2.38 -13.42
C LEU A 66 12.49 2.53 -13.74
N LEU A 67 11.65 2.28 -12.74
CA LEU A 67 10.23 2.59 -12.75
C LEU A 67 9.93 3.78 -11.83
N HIS A 68 9.09 4.70 -12.28
CA HIS A 68 8.50 5.73 -11.43
C HIS A 68 7.03 5.42 -11.18
N PHE A 69 6.67 5.18 -9.93
CA PHE A 69 5.28 5.04 -9.51
C PHE A 69 4.76 6.36 -8.97
N ARG A 70 3.70 6.88 -9.58
CA ARG A 70 3.01 8.12 -9.20
C ARG A 70 1.61 7.77 -8.73
N HIS A 71 1.40 7.85 -7.42
CA HIS A 71 0.10 7.60 -6.82
C HIS A 71 -0.07 8.45 -5.58
N ASP A 72 -0.90 9.49 -5.67
CA ASP A 72 -1.26 10.38 -4.55
C ASP A 72 -2.74 10.25 -4.15
N CYS A 73 -3.50 9.39 -4.82
CA CYS A 73 -4.89 9.11 -4.46
C CYS A 73 -5.01 8.53 -3.06
N ARG A 74 -6.10 8.90 -2.37
CA ARG A 74 -6.42 8.44 -1.02
C ARG A 74 -7.07 7.08 -1.08
N GLN A 75 -6.26 6.05 -0.86
CA GLN A 75 -6.70 4.65 -0.80
C GLN A 75 -5.91 3.93 0.28
N PRO A 76 -6.47 2.86 0.86
CA PRO A 76 -5.73 1.96 1.73
C PRO A 76 -4.49 1.37 1.05
N LEU A 77 -3.47 1.07 1.84
CA LEU A 77 -2.23 0.41 1.37
C LEU A 77 -2.49 -0.81 0.49
N GLU A 78 -3.40 -1.71 0.88
CA GLU A 78 -3.72 -2.92 0.14
C GLU A 78 -4.20 -2.63 -1.29
N GLU A 79 -5.10 -1.66 -1.45
CA GLU A 79 -5.62 -1.25 -2.76
C GLU A 79 -4.51 -0.62 -3.62
N LYS A 80 -3.65 0.20 -3.02
CA LYS A 80 -2.49 0.82 -3.70
C LYS A 80 -1.52 -0.24 -4.23
N LEU A 81 -1.24 -1.27 -3.43
CA LEU A 81 -0.36 -2.38 -3.82
C LEU A 81 -1.01 -3.24 -4.90
N ALA A 82 -2.31 -3.52 -4.81
CA ALA A 82 -3.05 -4.25 -5.83
C ALA A 82 -3.05 -3.49 -7.17
N LEU A 83 -3.20 -2.15 -7.15
CA LEU A 83 -3.11 -1.34 -8.35
C LEU A 83 -1.68 -1.31 -8.91
N LEU A 84 -0.67 -1.12 -8.06
CA LEU A 84 0.74 -1.18 -8.48
C LEU A 84 1.05 -2.50 -9.19
N LYS A 85 0.56 -3.63 -8.67
CA LYS A 85 0.69 -4.94 -9.31
C LYS A 85 0.10 -4.94 -10.72
N LYS A 86 -1.15 -4.50 -10.90
CA LYS A 86 -1.81 -4.45 -12.21
C LYS A 86 -1.07 -3.53 -13.19
N LEU A 87 -0.56 -2.39 -12.72
CA LEU A 87 0.23 -1.47 -13.53
C LEU A 87 1.56 -2.10 -13.96
N LEU A 88 2.23 -2.83 -13.08
CA LEU A 88 3.46 -3.58 -13.41
C LEU A 88 3.17 -4.65 -14.46
N GLU A 89 2.15 -5.48 -14.27
CA GLU A 89 1.75 -6.53 -15.22
C GLU A 89 1.40 -5.95 -16.61
N THR A 90 0.81 -4.76 -16.64
CA THR A 90 0.46 -4.06 -17.89
C THR A 90 1.67 -3.43 -18.57
N LEU A 91 2.56 -2.81 -17.79
CA LEU A 91 3.70 -2.05 -18.32
C LEU A 91 4.87 -2.95 -18.76
N VAL A 92 5.13 -4.01 -18.00
CA VAL A 92 6.23 -4.97 -18.20
C VAL A 92 5.71 -6.41 -18.20
N PRO A 93 4.89 -6.78 -19.21
CA PRO A 93 4.28 -8.10 -19.26
C PRO A 93 5.33 -9.21 -19.43
N ASP A 94 6.41 -8.95 -20.17
CA ASP A 94 7.45 -9.93 -20.50
C ASP A 94 8.46 -10.14 -19.37
N LEU A 95 8.80 -11.41 -19.10
CA LEU A 95 9.76 -11.77 -18.05
C LEU A 95 11.16 -11.19 -18.30
N ASP A 96 11.62 -11.14 -19.55
CA ASP A 96 12.94 -10.59 -19.86
C ASP A 96 13.01 -9.07 -19.62
N ASP A 97 11.90 -8.36 -19.84
CA ASP A 97 11.78 -6.95 -19.49
C ASP A 97 11.83 -6.75 -17.98
N ARG A 98 11.19 -7.63 -17.21
CA ARG A 98 11.26 -7.62 -15.74
C ARG A 98 12.68 -7.86 -15.25
N LYS A 99 13.44 -8.78 -15.87
CA LYS A 99 14.85 -9.02 -15.55
C LYS A 99 15.75 -7.82 -15.80
N ALA A 100 15.33 -6.82 -16.59
CA ALA A 100 16.07 -5.59 -16.80
C ALA A 100 15.80 -4.52 -15.72
N LEU A 101 14.74 -4.66 -14.92
CA LEU A 101 14.38 -3.72 -13.87
C LEU A 101 15.30 -3.87 -12.66
N ARG A 102 15.72 -2.74 -12.11
CA ARG A 102 16.63 -2.66 -10.94
C ARG A 102 16.11 -1.74 -9.85
N THR A 103 15.22 -0.82 -10.20
CA THR A 103 14.78 0.21 -9.26
C THR A 103 13.31 0.54 -9.44
N LEU A 104 12.59 0.64 -8.33
CA LEU A 104 11.26 1.24 -8.25
C LEU A 104 11.35 2.50 -7.38
N PHE A 105 11.12 3.66 -7.99
CA PHE A 105 10.97 4.92 -7.28
C PHE A 105 9.50 5.21 -7.02
N VAL A 106 9.16 5.46 -5.75
CA VAL A 106 7.77 5.71 -5.33
C VAL A 106 7.53 7.16 -4.93
N GLY A 107 8.48 8.06 -5.20
CA GLY A 107 8.36 9.44 -4.75
C GLY A 107 8.39 9.54 -3.22
N ARG A 108 7.48 10.34 -2.66
CA ARG A 108 7.39 10.63 -1.22
C ARG A 108 6.59 9.54 -0.53
N LEU A 109 7.21 8.83 0.42
CA LEU A 109 6.57 7.73 1.13
C LEU A 109 5.25 8.16 1.79
N ALA A 110 5.20 9.32 2.43
CA ALA A 110 3.99 9.79 3.11
C ALA A 110 2.86 10.23 2.16
N VAL A 111 3.15 10.42 0.87
CA VAL A 111 2.16 10.69 -0.17
C VAL A 111 1.69 9.39 -0.79
N THR A 112 2.64 8.52 -1.16
CA THR A 112 2.34 7.31 -1.91
C THR A 112 1.82 6.19 -1.03
N PHE A 113 2.41 5.98 0.15
CA PHE A 113 2.01 4.98 1.14
C PHE A 113 1.96 5.59 2.55
N PRO A 114 0.93 6.40 2.87
CA PRO A 114 0.81 7.09 4.15
C PRO A 114 0.90 6.15 5.37
N GLU A 115 0.32 4.96 5.29
CA GLU A 115 0.36 3.96 6.36
C GLU A 115 1.79 3.48 6.64
N LEU A 116 2.61 3.34 5.59
CA LEU A 116 4.00 2.94 5.74
C LEU A 116 4.85 4.06 6.34
N ALA A 117 4.62 5.32 5.92
CA ALA A 117 5.23 6.49 6.54
C ALA A 117 4.89 6.61 8.04
N GLN A 118 3.64 6.27 8.40
CA GLN A 118 3.18 6.21 9.78
C GLN A 118 3.90 5.13 10.59
N ARG A 119 4.08 3.92 10.03
CA ARG A 119 4.87 2.84 10.65
C ARG A 119 6.31 3.28 10.91
N VAL A 120 6.95 3.94 9.93
CA VAL A 120 8.31 4.47 10.10
C VAL A 120 8.39 5.48 11.23
N ALA A 121 7.48 6.45 11.28
CA ALA A 121 7.50 7.47 12.34
C ALA A 121 7.27 6.88 13.73
N LEU A 122 6.36 5.90 13.86
CA LEU A 122 6.13 5.21 15.12
C LEU A 122 7.36 4.41 15.55
N ALA A 123 7.92 3.61 14.64
CA ALA A 123 9.13 2.83 14.91
C ALA A 123 10.28 3.73 15.34
N ALA A 124 10.49 4.87 14.68
CA ALA A 124 11.51 5.84 15.06
C ALA A 124 11.26 6.44 16.45
N SER A 125 10.00 6.66 16.83
CA SER A 125 9.66 7.21 18.16
C SER A 125 9.97 6.25 19.30
N GLN A 126 10.02 4.95 19.02
CA GLN A 126 10.29 3.88 19.96
C GLN A 126 11.75 3.42 19.92
N HIS A 127 12.53 3.88 18.95
CA HIS A 127 13.90 3.44 18.73
C HIS A 127 14.89 4.25 19.58
N GLN A 128 15.63 3.57 20.45
CA GLN A 128 16.57 4.21 21.39
C GLN A 128 17.69 5.01 20.69
N ASP A 129 18.11 4.57 19.49
CA ASP A 129 19.20 5.21 18.77
C ASP A 129 18.77 6.44 17.96
N TRP A 130 17.48 6.80 17.96
CA TRP A 130 17.01 8.00 17.29
C TRP A 130 17.46 9.27 18.03
N ASP A 131 18.31 10.07 17.39
CA ASP A 131 18.76 11.37 17.89
C ASP A 131 18.52 12.46 16.86
N TYR A 132 17.45 13.24 17.05
CA TYR A 132 17.15 14.40 16.21
C TYR A 132 18.26 15.47 16.22
N LYS A 133 18.94 15.70 17.35
CA LYS A 133 20.02 16.71 17.41
C LYS A 133 21.20 16.26 16.56
N ARG A 134 21.49 14.96 16.54
CA ARG A 134 22.48 14.35 15.65
C ARG A 134 22.04 14.43 14.19
N ALA A 135 20.79 14.10 13.89
CA ALA A 135 20.23 14.21 12.54
C ALA A 135 20.31 15.61 11.95
N TRP A 136 20.24 16.65 12.78
CA TRP A 136 20.41 18.04 12.34
C TRP A 136 21.87 18.42 12.04
N LYS A 137 22.83 17.82 12.76
CA LYS A 137 24.25 18.21 12.71
C LYS A 137 25.07 17.36 11.74
N GLU A 138 24.76 16.07 11.64
CA GLU A 138 25.54 15.10 10.89
C GLU A 138 24.85 14.79 9.56
N SER A 139 25.48 15.18 8.45
CA SER A 139 24.98 14.86 7.12
C SER A 139 24.88 13.34 6.93
N GLY A 140 23.73 12.90 6.42
CA GLY A 140 23.46 11.49 6.13
C GLY A 140 23.13 10.61 7.34
N TYR A 141 23.20 11.11 8.58
CA TYR A 141 22.77 10.33 9.75
C TYR A 141 21.29 9.92 9.62
N SER A 142 20.42 10.87 9.28
CA SER A 142 18.99 10.58 9.08
C SER A 142 18.79 9.55 7.98
N ASN A 143 19.52 9.62 6.87
CA ASN A 143 19.41 8.66 5.77
C ASN A 143 19.79 7.25 6.22
N ARG A 144 20.94 7.10 6.90
CA ARG A 144 21.38 5.79 7.40
C ARG A 144 20.44 5.24 8.46
N PHE A 145 20.02 6.07 9.41
CA PHE A 145 19.06 5.67 10.45
C PHE A 145 17.72 5.22 9.84
N PHE A 146 17.18 5.96 8.88
CA PHE A 146 15.91 5.64 8.23
C PHE A 146 15.99 4.31 7.46
N LEU A 147 17.08 4.07 6.72
CA LEU A 147 17.32 2.80 6.03
C LEU A 147 17.46 1.63 7.01
N GLN A 148 18.26 1.81 8.07
CA GLN A 148 18.44 0.81 9.12
C GLN A 148 17.12 0.45 9.78
N LEU A 149 16.35 1.46 10.21
CA LEU A 149 15.05 1.28 10.86
C LEU A 149 14.07 0.49 9.99
N ILE A 150 13.99 0.83 8.71
CA ILE A 150 13.14 0.13 7.74
C ILE A 150 13.53 -1.34 7.60
N SER A 151 14.84 -1.61 7.51
CA SER A 151 15.36 -2.96 7.31
C SER A 151 15.15 -3.82 8.54
N GLU A 152 15.42 -3.29 9.74
CA GLU A 152 15.35 -4.04 11.00
C GLU A 152 13.91 -4.31 11.44
N GLN A 153 13.00 -3.38 11.18
CA GLN A 153 11.60 -3.49 11.61
C GLN A 153 10.71 -4.17 10.57
N GLY A 154 11.24 -4.49 9.38
CA GLY A 154 10.46 -5.07 8.29
C GLY A 154 9.22 -4.24 7.99
N ILE A 155 9.39 -2.94 7.68
CA ILE A 155 8.26 -1.99 7.58
C ILE A 155 7.35 -2.26 6.36
N PHE A 156 7.88 -2.92 5.32
CA PHE A 156 7.24 -3.06 4.01
C PHE A 156 6.91 -4.51 3.60
N PRO A 157 6.43 -5.39 4.50
CA PRO A 157 6.28 -6.80 4.17
C PRO A 157 5.25 -7.01 3.06
N GLU A 158 4.16 -6.23 3.04
CA GLU A 158 3.11 -6.38 2.03
C GLU A 158 3.59 -5.98 0.62
N LEU A 159 4.48 -4.98 0.54
CA LEU A 159 5.11 -4.58 -0.72
C LEU A 159 6.10 -5.63 -1.20
N GLN A 160 6.91 -6.18 -0.29
CA GLN A 160 7.85 -7.27 -0.57
C GLN A 160 7.10 -8.51 -1.07
N ASP A 161 6.06 -8.93 -0.36
CA ASP A 161 5.22 -10.08 -0.71
C ASP A 161 4.56 -9.88 -2.08
N MET A 162 3.97 -8.71 -2.33
CA MET A 162 3.33 -8.41 -3.62
C MET A 162 4.34 -8.49 -4.78
N LEU A 163 5.51 -7.88 -4.63
CA LEU A 163 6.55 -7.88 -5.66
C LEU A 163 7.19 -9.26 -5.83
N ALA A 164 7.26 -10.07 -4.77
CA ALA A 164 7.67 -11.47 -4.86
C ALA A 164 6.74 -12.29 -5.76
N THR A 165 5.43 -12.03 -5.75
CA THR A 165 4.50 -12.68 -6.70
C THR A 165 4.77 -12.34 -8.17
N LEU A 166 5.53 -11.28 -8.44
CA LEU A 166 5.94 -10.86 -9.77
C LEU A 166 7.37 -11.29 -10.13
N GLY A 167 8.04 -12.03 -9.24
CA GLY A 167 9.40 -12.50 -9.43
C GLY A 167 10.49 -11.53 -8.99
N PHE A 168 10.18 -10.57 -8.10
CA PHE A 168 11.17 -9.66 -7.56
C PHE A 168 11.46 -9.93 -6.07
N GLU A 169 12.73 -9.97 -5.71
CA GLU A 169 13.18 -9.69 -4.36
C GLU A 169 13.35 -8.18 -4.21
N VAL A 170 12.96 -7.65 -3.04
CA VAL A 170 12.89 -6.21 -2.82
C VAL A 170 13.61 -5.81 -1.55
N GLN A 171 14.54 -4.88 -1.72
CA GLN A 171 15.25 -4.23 -0.63
C GLN A 171 15.12 -2.72 -0.80
N VAL A 172 15.20 -1.96 0.29
CA VAL A 172 15.17 -0.50 0.17
C VAL A 172 16.56 -0.03 -0.22
N ALA A 173 16.68 0.52 -1.42
CA ALA A 173 17.97 0.90 -2.01
C ALA A 173 18.53 2.17 -1.38
N SER A 174 17.68 3.19 -1.30
CA SER A 174 18.10 4.51 -0.85
C SER A 174 16.89 5.34 -0.42
N VAL A 175 17.18 6.33 0.41
CA VAL A 175 16.25 7.38 0.78
C VAL A 175 16.94 8.74 0.75
N GLU A 176 16.19 9.78 0.42
CA GLU A 176 16.68 11.14 0.34
C GLU A 176 15.64 12.14 0.85
N LYS A 177 16.10 13.36 1.15
CA LYS A 177 15.23 14.50 1.52
C LYS A 177 14.26 14.15 2.65
N ILE A 178 14.78 13.49 3.68
CA ILE A 178 14.00 13.07 4.85
C ILE A 178 13.37 14.29 5.50
N LEU A 179 12.05 14.23 5.70
CA LEU A 179 11.37 15.20 6.53
C LEU A 179 11.24 14.69 7.95
N MET A 180 11.47 15.64 8.86
CA MET A 180 11.34 15.46 10.28
C MET A 180 10.46 16.55 10.86
N ALA A 181 9.50 16.18 11.68
CA ALA A 181 8.62 17.13 12.36
C ALA A 181 8.21 16.58 13.73
N LYS A 182 7.72 17.46 14.61
CA LYS A 182 7.08 17.04 15.85
C LYS A 182 5.75 16.35 15.50
N PRO A 183 5.25 15.36 16.27
CA PRO A 183 3.99 14.68 15.98
C PRO A 183 2.87 15.63 15.60
N LYS A 184 2.64 16.71 16.34
CA LYS A 184 1.60 17.71 16.05
C LYS A 184 1.66 18.38 14.66
N ASN A 185 2.79 18.29 13.96
CA ASN A 185 3.01 18.88 12.64
C ASN A 185 3.12 17.81 11.53
N ILE A 186 2.93 16.53 11.86
CA ILE A 186 2.88 15.41 10.92
C ILE A 186 1.40 15.16 10.57
N PRO A 187 1.04 14.86 9.30
CA PRO A 187 -0.37 14.63 8.92
C PRO A 187 -1.10 13.58 9.76
N PHE A 188 -0.41 12.50 10.15
CA PHE A 188 -0.89 11.43 11.04
C PHE A 188 -0.38 11.60 12.49
N GLY A 189 -0.07 12.83 12.88
CA GLY A 189 0.40 13.22 14.20
C GLY A 189 -0.45 12.78 15.38
N PRO A 190 -1.78 13.00 15.36
CA PRO A 190 -2.67 12.56 16.44
C PRO A 190 -2.56 11.06 16.72
N TRP A 191 -2.52 10.25 15.67
CA TRP A 191 -2.34 8.80 15.79
C TRP A 191 -1.00 8.45 16.45
N LEU A 192 0.10 9.12 16.09
CA LEU A 192 1.41 8.88 16.73
C LEU A 192 1.36 9.16 18.23
N LEU A 193 0.70 10.25 18.66
CA LEU A 193 0.56 10.61 20.07
C LEU A 193 -0.26 9.55 20.84
N GLU A 194 -1.34 9.07 20.24
CA GLU A 194 -2.16 7.99 20.81
C GLU A 194 -1.36 6.69 20.98
N HIS A 195 -0.33 6.48 20.15
CA HIS A 195 0.56 5.32 20.19
C HIS A 195 1.86 5.58 20.96
N GLY A 196 1.89 6.61 21.80
CA GLY A 196 2.96 6.85 22.78
C GLY A 196 4.14 7.65 22.27
N ALA A 197 4.06 8.25 21.07
CA ALA A 197 5.11 9.15 20.59
C ALA A 197 5.19 10.41 21.46
N ASP A 198 6.42 10.83 21.79
CA ASP A 198 6.65 12.07 22.53
C ASP A 198 6.23 13.31 21.69
N PRO A 199 5.32 14.17 22.19
CA PRO A 199 4.81 15.34 21.47
C PRO A 199 5.86 16.38 21.09
N ILE A 200 7.02 16.42 21.76
CA ILE A 200 8.05 17.44 21.49
C ILE A 200 9.22 16.92 20.66
N THR A 201 9.42 15.61 20.60
CA THR A 201 10.50 15.00 19.83
C THR A 201 10.18 15.04 18.34
N LYS A 202 11.13 15.49 17.52
CA LYS A 202 10.97 15.45 16.07
C LYS A 202 11.27 14.05 15.56
N LEU A 203 10.38 13.51 14.73
CA LEU A 203 10.45 12.17 14.18
C LEU A 203 10.64 12.23 12.67
N PRO A 204 11.45 11.35 12.08
CA PRO A 204 11.48 11.18 10.63
C PRO A 204 10.20 10.47 10.22
N PHE A 205 9.53 10.96 9.17
CA PHE A 205 8.23 10.41 8.77
C PHE A 205 8.05 10.28 7.26
N ASP A 206 8.88 10.94 6.46
CA ASP A 206 8.75 10.91 5.01
C ASP A 206 10.11 11.05 4.36
N ALA A 207 10.28 10.44 3.20
CA ALA A 207 11.48 10.50 2.38
C ALA A 207 11.12 10.26 0.92
N LEU A 208 11.96 10.77 0.01
CA LEU A 208 12.02 10.19 -1.32
C LEU A 208 12.57 8.77 -1.17
N THR A 209 11.89 7.78 -1.78
CA THR A 209 12.18 6.37 -1.52
C THR A 209 12.39 5.60 -2.84
N TRP A 210 13.48 4.85 -2.88
CA TRP A 210 13.84 3.96 -3.98
C TRP A 210 13.99 2.54 -3.45
N PHE A 211 13.33 1.60 -4.10
CA PHE A 211 13.47 0.17 -3.85
C PHE A 211 14.39 -0.44 -4.89
N HIS A 212 15.32 -1.27 -4.45
CA HIS A 212 16.09 -2.14 -5.31
C HIS A 212 15.24 -3.35 -5.66
N LEU A 213 15.23 -3.71 -6.94
CA LEU A 213 14.56 -4.88 -7.46
C LEU A 213 15.61 -5.86 -7.96
N GLU A 214 15.62 -7.06 -7.40
CA GLU A 214 16.41 -8.19 -7.88
C GLU A 214 15.48 -9.23 -8.48
N SER A 215 15.77 -9.67 -9.71
CA SER A 215 14.97 -10.71 -10.35
C SER A 215 15.25 -12.05 -9.68
N MET A 216 14.21 -12.72 -9.20
CA MET A 216 14.32 -14.07 -8.71
C MET A 216 14.50 -15.06 -9.88
N PRO A 217 15.22 -16.18 -9.67
CA PRO A 217 15.27 -17.26 -10.65
C PRO A 217 13.87 -17.84 -10.86
N GLU A 218 13.58 -18.26 -12.09
CA GLU A 218 12.25 -18.79 -12.49
C GLU A 218 11.82 -20.01 -11.63
N ASN A 219 12.78 -20.82 -11.18
CA ASN A 219 12.53 -21.98 -10.31
C ASN A 219 12.18 -21.63 -8.86
N SER A 220 12.27 -20.35 -8.47
CA SER A 220 11.99 -19.86 -7.12
C SER A 220 10.60 -19.21 -6.99
N LEU A 221 9.84 -19.12 -8.10
CA LEU A 221 8.48 -18.60 -8.08
C LEU A 221 7.58 -19.59 -7.34
N ILE A 222 7.05 -19.17 -6.19
CA ILE A 222 6.08 -19.95 -5.42
C ILE A 222 4.81 -20.06 -6.26
N THR A 223 4.56 -21.24 -6.82
CA THR A 223 3.21 -21.57 -7.29
C THR A 223 2.28 -21.45 -6.09
N PRO A 224 1.20 -20.64 -6.15
CA PRO A 224 0.23 -20.56 -5.08
C PRO A 224 -0.21 -21.99 -4.74
N SER A 225 0.05 -22.42 -3.51
CA SER A 225 -0.51 -23.68 -3.01
C SER A 225 -2.02 -23.56 -3.17
N GLU A 226 -2.61 -24.31 -4.09
CA GLU A 226 -4.05 -24.48 -4.18
C GLU A 226 -4.55 -24.84 -2.77
N LYS A 227 -5.38 -23.97 -2.19
CA LYS A 227 -6.13 -24.18 -0.96
C LYS A 227 -7.60 -24.01 -1.28
#